data_AF-A0A1H8I2U3-F1
#
_entry.id   AF-A0A1H8I2U3-F1
#
_cell.length_a   1.000
_cell.length_b   1.000
_cell.length_c   1.000
_cell.angle_alpha   90.00
_cell.angle_beta   90.00
_cell.angle_gamma   90.00
#
_symmetry.space_group_name_H-M   'P 1'
#
loop_
_entity.id
_entity.type
_entity.pdbx_description
1 polymer ?
#
loop_
_entity_poly.entity_id
_entity_poly.type
_entity_poly.pdbx_seq_one_letter_code
_entity_poly.pdbx_strand_id
1 'polypeptide(L)'
;MSGSTSPVVRRRYAGSGGSADRSRPYLILALLCALLAGVALTVTAQSPAGAAGTLLSQGKPATASSAENATFPASAAVDGNTGTRWSSAFSDPQWLQVDLGSTQTVSQVTLNWEAAYATSFKIQVSDNASTWTDVYSTTTATGGVQNLAVNGSGRYVRFYGTARATAYGYSLWEFQVYGGSGPTQSACGTDDAAQGRPATASSTENAGTPASAAVDGDTGTRWSSAFSDPQWLQVDLGASVPVCGVGLNWEAAYASSFKIQVSDNGTAWTDVYSTTTGTGGVQNLTVSGTGRYVRVYGTARATAYGYSLWEFQVHVPTGTTTPPTTPPTSPPPDSFWGDTSKIPAAQNVMEVAVLNRTNGQYPDSQVYWSFNGQTHSIADQPYFDMPANSSGRMYFYLGSAASQYYDFIEFTIGPAVFNGNTTRVDAWGLPLAVRLHSHSGQDVQLGDSQDLFTSTRDQVFQQFQNAVPQQFKVLAQTQAPYRIIAPGSDPSFRAGGANANYYTSYASSVGINEPTSNIFGCAGSLAGNPSMCAALNRHTATLPSDQQQDPSKFYSGDPANWYAKFWHDHAINNLAYGFPYDDVAGQAAYTSMQNPQWMEVAVGW
;
A
#
# COMPACT_ATOMS: atom_id res chain seq x y z
N MET A 1 44.86 -61.54 12.20
CA MET A 1 45.28 -62.34 13.37
C MET A 1 44.92 -61.53 14.60
N SER A 2 43.76 -61.84 15.20
CA SER A 2 43.62 -62.48 16.54
C SER A 2 44.30 -61.66 17.63
N GLY A 3 43.69 -61.22 18.72
CA GLY A 3 42.45 -61.51 19.46
C GLY A 3 42.59 -60.68 20.75
N SER A 4 41.57 -60.30 21.51
CA SER A 4 40.81 -61.23 22.34
C SER A 4 39.61 -60.49 22.99
N THR A 5 38.40 -60.97 22.68
CA THR A 5 37.28 -61.30 23.61
C THR A 5 36.96 -60.38 24.82
N SER A 6 36.07 -59.39 24.66
CA SER A 6 34.62 -59.38 25.02
C SER A 6 34.03 -60.52 25.91
N PRO A 7 32.83 -60.38 26.57
CA PRO A 7 32.01 -59.16 26.80
C PRO A 7 31.01 -59.14 28.03
N VAL A 8 30.19 -58.05 28.08
CA VAL A 8 28.72 -58.02 28.35
C VAL A 8 28.24 -58.10 29.82
N VAL A 9 27.27 -57.35 30.38
CA VAL A 9 26.23 -56.33 30.01
C VAL A 9 25.51 -56.02 31.36
N ARG A 10 24.99 -54.83 31.73
CA ARG A 10 23.77 -54.16 31.23
C ARG A 10 23.54 -52.81 31.95
N ARG A 11 23.24 -51.80 31.14
CA ARG A 11 22.29 -50.66 31.27
C ARG A 11 22.27 -49.75 32.52
N ARG A 12 22.89 -48.58 32.31
CA ARG A 12 22.40 -47.20 32.55
C ARG A 12 20.89 -47.02 32.24
N TYR A 13 20.13 -46.02 32.71
CA TYR A 13 20.41 -44.64 33.14
C TYR A 13 19.18 -44.13 33.93
N ALA A 14 19.40 -43.38 35.01
CA ALA A 14 18.64 -42.17 35.39
C ALA A 14 19.21 -41.70 36.73
N GLY A 15 19.95 -40.59 36.71
CA GLY A 15 20.64 -40.08 37.89
C GLY A 15 20.43 -38.58 38.05
N SER A 16 20.53 -38.20 39.33
CA SER A 16 20.45 -36.86 39.93
C SER A 16 19.02 -36.42 40.21
N GLY A 17 18.57 -36.36 41.46
CA GLY A 17 19.25 -36.28 42.77
C GLY A 17 18.51 -35.17 43.52
N GLY A 18 17.70 -35.45 44.54
CA GLY A 18 18.11 -35.98 45.84
C GLY A 18 18.83 -34.86 46.60
N SER A 19 18.37 -34.32 47.73
CA SER A 19 17.28 -34.68 48.62
C SER A 19 16.95 -33.46 49.48
N ALA A 20 15.72 -33.45 49.99
CA ALA A 20 15.23 -32.51 51.00
C ALA A 20 15.98 -32.65 52.33
N ASP A 21 16.12 -31.54 53.09
CA ASP A 21 15.52 -31.49 54.43
C ASP A 21 15.31 -30.04 54.93
N ARG A 22 14.31 -29.95 55.81
CA ARG A 22 13.76 -28.89 56.68
C ARG A 22 14.86 -28.13 57.46
N SER A 23 14.71 -26.94 58.04
CA SER A 23 13.60 -26.06 58.42
C SER A 23 14.21 -24.75 58.98
N ARG A 24 13.73 -23.59 58.48
CA ARG A 24 13.51 -22.23 59.08
C ARG A 24 14.10 -21.84 60.47
N PRO A 25 14.22 -20.52 60.81
CA PRO A 25 14.40 -19.31 59.97
C PRO A 25 15.22 -18.14 60.63
N TYR A 26 15.19 -16.98 59.95
CA TYR A 26 15.57 -15.59 60.31
C TYR A 26 17.00 -15.16 59.92
N LEU A 27 17.22 -14.48 58.77
CA LEU A 27 16.88 -13.11 58.33
C LEU A 27 18.03 -12.10 58.54
N ILE A 28 18.49 -11.58 57.40
CA ILE A 28 19.15 -10.28 57.11
C ILE A 28 20.69 -10.21 57.19
N LEU A 29 21.32 -10.05 56.01
CA LEU A 29 22.50 -9.20 55.72
C LEU A 29 22.63 -9.11 54.17
N ALA A 30 22.53 -7.94 53.54
CA ALA A 30 23.57 -6.94 53.26
C ALA A 30 24.33 -7.12 51.93
N LEU A 31 24.39 -6.01 51.17
CA LEU A 31 25.49 -5.47 50.36
C LEU A 31 26.14 -6.33 49.25
N LEU A 32 26.30 -5.77 48.04
CA LEU A 32 27.61 -5.28 47.57
C LEU A 32 27.59 -4.60 46.19
N CYS A 33 28.55 -3.68 46.03
CA CYS A 33 28.90 -2.87 44.87
C CYS A 33 29.43 -3.64 43.65
N ALA A 34 29.16 -3.14 42.44
CA ALA A 34 30.14 -2.77 41.38
C ALA A 34 29.47 -2.66 39.99
N LEU A 35 29.71 -1.55 39.27
CA LEU A 35 29.95 -1.41 37.80
C LEU A 35 29.74 0.08 37.41
N LEU A 36 30.79 0.83 37.03
CA LEU A 36 31.31 1.05 35.67
C LEU A 36 30.41 1.88 34.72
N ALA A 37 30.89 3.10 34.46
CA ALA A 37 30.88 3.89 33.23
C ALA A 37 29.72 3.73 32.23
N GLY A 38 28.97 4.83 32.05
CA GLY A 38 28.06 5.03 30.93
C GLY A 38 27.13 6.22 31.18
N VAL A 39 27.63 7.45 31.08
CA VAL A 39 26.76 8.63 30.96
C VAL A 39 26.16 8.59 29.55
N ALA A 40 25.04 7.91 29.41
CA ALA A 40 24.16 8.10 28.28
C ALA A 40 23.32 9.35 28.57
N LEU A 41 23.60 10.46 27.89
CA LEU A 41 22.62 11.53 27.74
C LEU A 41 21.39 10.90 27.07
N THR A 42 20.36 10.62 27.85
CA THR A 42 19.02 10.40 27.30
C THR A 42 18.51 11.75 26.82
N VAL A 43 18.76 12.06 25.55
CA VAL A 43 17.93 13.03 24.83
C VAL A 43 16.56 12.37 24.73
N THR A 44 15.67 12.69 25.68
CA THR A 44 14.25 12.42 25.46
C THR A 44 13.86 13.27 24.26
N ALA A 45 13.61 12.62 23.12
CA ALA A 45 12.88 13.26 22.04
C ALA A 45 11.54 13.72 22.64
N GLN A 46 11.40 15.01 22.90
CA GLN A 46 10.10 15.59 23.15
C GLN A 46 9.30 15.34 21.87
N SER A 47 8.28 14.50 21.96
CA SER A 47 7.21 14.47 20.97
C SER A 47 6.77 15.93 20.77
N PRO A 48 6.57 16.40 19.53
CA PRO A 48 5.97 17.72 19.34
C PRO A 48 4.68 17.73 20.15
N ALA A 49 4.59 18.67 21.09
CA ALA A 49 3.36 18.88 21.85
C ALA A 49 2.27 19.24 20.84
N GLY A 50 1.45 18.26 20.46
CA GLY A 50 0.21 18.52 19.77
C GLY A 50 -0.57 19.49 20.63
N ALA A 51 -0.92 20.66 20.09
CA ALA A 51 -1.68 21.66 20.82
C ALA A 51 -2.94 20.98 21.38
N ALA A 52 -3.03 20.84 22.70
CA ALA A 52 -4.24 20.36 23.36
C ALA A 52 -5.40 21.26 22.92
N GLY A 53 -6.56 20.66 22.61
CA GLY A 53 -7.76 21.42 22.22
C GLY A 53 -8.13 22.48 23.25
N THR A 54 -8.94 23.48 22.89
CA THR A 54 -9.35 24.52 23.84
C THR A 54 -10.19 23.90 24.94
N LEU A 55 -9.90 24.19 26.22
CA LEU A 55 -10.74 23.73 27.33
C LEU A 55 -12.08 24.48 27.31
N LEU A 56 -13.17 23.76 27.02
CA LEU A 56 -14.52 24.31 26.82
C LEU A 56 -15.40 24.27 28.08
N SER A 57 -15.18 23.32 28.99
CA SER A 57 -16.06 23.11 30.15
C SER A 57 -15.78 24.05 31.33
N GLN A 58 -14.60 24.66 31.40
CA GLN A 58 -14.19 25.39 32.60
C GLN A 58 -15.10 26.59 32.89
N GLY A 59 -15.61 26.66 34.12
CA GLY A 59 -16.51 27.69 34.61
C GLY A 59 -17.91 27.67 34.00
N LYS A 60 -18.25 26.64 33.21
CA LYS A 60 -19.56 26.54 32.54
C LYS A 60 -20.64 26.01 33.49
N PRO A 61 -21.93 26.30 33.22
CA PRO A 61 -23.02 25.74 33.99
C PRO A 61 -23.00 24.20 33.95
N ALA A 62 -22.99 23.57 35.12
CA ALA A 62 -23.05 22.12 35.26
C ALA A 62 -24.24 21.69 36.11
N THR A 63 -24.89 20.60 35.71
CA THR A 63 -25.98 19.95 36.45
C THR A 63 -25.70 18.47 36.58
N ALA A 64 -26.31 17.82 37.56
CA ALA A 64 -26.15 16.39 37.81
C ALA A 64 -27.48 15.75 38.20
N SER A 65 -27.56 14.43 38.08
CA SER A 65 -28.71 13.65 38.57
C SER A 65 -28.91 13.78 40.08
N SER A 66 -27.81 13.94 40.82
CA SER A 66 -27.83 14.13 42.28
C SER A 66 -26.51 14.73 42.77
N ALA A 67 -26.51 15.13 44.04
CA ALA A 67 -25.30 15.43 44.80
C ALA A 67 -25.36 14.68 46.15
N GLU A 68 -24.22 14.22 46.66
CA GLU A 68 -24.09 13.59 47.98
C GLU A 68 -24.62 14.52 49.08
N ASN A 69 -24.27 15.81 48.98
CA ASN A 69 -24.80 16.91 49.77
C ASN A 69 -24.43 18.25 49.11
N ALA A 70 -24.83 19.37 49.72
CA ALA A 70 -24.62 20.71 49.18
C ALA A 70 -23.14 21.14 49.04
N THR A 71 -22.20 20.46 49.72
CA THR A 71 -20.76 20.75 49.66
C THR A 71 -20.10 20.14 48.41
N PHE A 72 -20.74 19.19 47.73
CA PHE A 72 -20.18 18.52 46.54
C PHE A 72 -21.06 18.73 45.29
N PRO A 73 -21.31 19.99 44.88
CA PRO A 73 -22.20 20.31 43.76
C PRO A 73 -21.60 19.93 42.41
N ALA A 74 -22.44 19.83 41.38
CA ALA A 74 -22.02 19.56 39.99
C ALA A 74 -20.98 20.58 39.47
N SER A 75 -21.11 21.85 39.87
CA SER A 75 -20.19 22.93 39.48
C SER A 75 -18.75 22.71 39.95
N ALA A 76 -18.55 21.93 41.02
CA ALA A 76 -17.23 21.66 41.57
C ALA A 76 -16.37 20.72 40.72
N ALA A 77 -16.95 20.09 39.69
CA ALA A 77 -16.21 19.28 38.72
C ALA A 77 -15.86 20.03 37.44
N VAL A 78 -16.12 21.34 37.35
CA VAL A 78 -15.78 22.15 36.17
C VAL A 78 -15.21 23.52 36.56
N ASP A 79 -14.76 23.69 37.80
CA ASP A 79 -14.31 24.99 38.32
C ASP A 79 -12.80 25.23 38.10
N GLY A 80 -12.06 24.22 37.64
CA GLY A 80 -10.62 24.24 37.43
C GLY A 80 -9.81 24.00 38.71
N ASN A 81 -10.46 23.57 39.80
CA ASN A 81 -9.82 23.35 41.08
C ASN A 81 -9.83 21.87 41.46
N THR A 82 -8.68 21.23 41.30
CA THR A 82 -8.49 19.80 41.65
C THR A 82 -8.60 19.47 43.14
N GLY A 83 -8.89 20.44 44.00
CA GLY A 83 -9.20 20.25 45.42
C GLY A 83 -10.70 20.26 45.76
N THR A 84 -11.59 20.54 44.79
CA THR A 84 -13.05 20.52 44.92
C THR A 84 -13.64 19.44 44.01
N ARG A 85 -14.76 18.82 44.40
CA ARG A 85 -15.32 17.67 43.66
C ARG A 85 -16.84 17.71 43.59
N TRP A 86 -17.38 17.20 42.49
CA TRP A 86 -18.74 16.68 42.47
C TRP A 86 -18.76 15.27 43.09
N SER A 87 -19.83 14.94 43.80
CA SER A 87 -20.09 13.61 44.36
C SER A 87 -21.55 13.27 44.19
N SER A 88 -21.89 12.10 43.63
CA SER A 88 -23.29 11.68 43.44
C SER A 88 -23.89 11.01 44.67
N ALA A 89 -25.21 10.78 44.65
CA ALA A 89 -25.85 9.77 45.48
C ALA A 89 -25.30 8.36 45.19
N PHE A 90 -25.42 7.46 46.16
CA PHE A 90 -24.75 6.15 46.14
C PHE A 90 -25.62 5.09 45.45
N SER A 91 -26.03 5.39 44.22
CA SER A 91 -26.86 4.52 43.38
C SER A 91 -26.44 4.61 41.92
N ASP A 92 -26.90 3.67 41.12
CA ASP A 92 -26.65 3.59 39.67
C ASP A 92 -27.97 3.61 38.91
N PRO A 93 -28.07 4.31 37.77
CA PRO A 93 -27.06 5.19 37.16
C PRO A 93 -27.04 6.60 37.78
N GLN A 94 -25.94 7.34 37.56
CA GLN A 94 -25.85 8.78 37.85
C GLN A 94 -25.14 9.50 36.70
N TRP A 95 -25.39 10.79 36.56
CA TRP A 95 -24.80 11.62 35.51
C TRP A 95 -24.41 12.99 36.00
N LEU A 96 -23.40 13.56 35.33
CA LEU A 96 -22.93 14.94 35.45
C LEU A 96 -22.85 15.50 34.03
N GLN A 97 -23.47 16.64 33.76
CA GLN A 97 -23.43 17.31 32.47
C GLN A 97 -22.93 18.74 32.60
N VAL A 98 -22.36 19.26 31.51
CA VAL A 98 -21.96 20.66 31.35
C VAL A 98 -22.64 21.26 30.11
N ASP A 99 -23.15 22.48 30.23
CA ASP A 99 -23.66 23.31 29.12
C ASP A 99 -22.53 24.21 28.61
N LEU A 100 -22.02 23.94 27.41
CA LEU A 100 -20.93 24.70 26.80
C LEU A 100 -21.37 26.12 26.37
N GLY A 101 -22.69 26.38 26.33
CA GLY A 101 -23.32 27.64 25.96
C GLY A 101 -23.73 27.71 24.48
N SER A 102 -23.09 26.91 23.63
CA SER A 102 -23.43 26.69 22.21
C SER A 102 -22.89 25.34 21.76
N THR A 103 -23.36 24.84 20.61
CA THR A 103 -22.84 23.60 20.03
C THR A 103 -21.35 23.75 19.68
N GLN A 104 -20.53 22.85 20.23
CA GLN A 104 -19.09 22.80 20.01
C GLN A 104 -18.67 21.40 19.54
N THR A 105 -17.66 21.33 18.69
CA THR A 105 -16.95 20.08 18.45
C THR A 105 -16.14 19.72 19.69
N VAL A 106 -16.24 18.45 20.12
CA VAL A 106 -15.53 17.88 21.26
C VAL A 106 -14.54 16.84 20.75
N SER A 107 -13.27 17.01 21.08
CA SER A 107 -12.18 16.12 20.64
C SER A 107 -11.57 15.31 21.77
N GLN A 108 -11.71 15.77 23.02
CA GLN A 108 -11.19 15.07 24.18
C GLN A 108 -12.04 15.37 25.42
N VAL A 109 -12.18 14.36 26.28
CA VAL A 109 -12.67 14.50 27.65
C VAL A 109 -11.63 13.99 28.62
N THR A 110 -11.29 14.77 29.64
CA THR A 110 -10.46 14.33 30.75
C THR A 110 -11.33 14.18 32.00
N LEU A 111 -11.34 12.98 32.57
CA LEU A 111 -11.96 12.67 33.87
C LEU A 111 -10.88 12.58 34.93
N ASN A 112 -10.91 13.48 35.91
CA ASN A 112 -10.05 13.39 37.08
C ASN A 112 -10.87 12.86 38.26
N TRP A 113 -10.73 11.57 38.55
CA TRP A 113 -11.50 10.88 39.58
C TRP A 113 -10.96 11.10 40.99
N GLU A 114 -11.86 11.10 41.96
CA GLU A 114 -11.52 10.79 43.35
C GLU A 114 -11.30 9.26 43.51
N ALA A 115 -11.02 8.77 44.72
CA ALA A 115 -10.96 7.34 45.00
C ALA A 115 -12.28 6.60 44.63
N ALA A 116 -13.43 7.29 44.65
CA ALA A 116 -14.72 6.76 44.21
C ALA A 116 -14.98 7.04 42.72
N TYR A 117 -14.83 6.00 41.88
CA TYR A 117 -14.92 6.10 40.41
C TYR A 117 -15.90 5.11 39.77
N ALA A 118 -16.12 5.25 38.46
CA ALA A 118 -16.92 4.32 37.65
C ALA A 118 -16.06 3.20 37.05
N THR A 119 -16.51 1.94 37.11
CA THR A 119 -15.98 0.90 36.22
C THR A 119 -16.68 0.94 34.87
N SER A 120 -17.97 1.26 34.84
CA SER A 120 -18.78 1.35 33.62
C SER A 120 -19.41 2.73 33.45
N PHE A 121 -19.16 3.36 32.30
CA PHE A 121 -19.74 4.67 31.98
C PHE A 121 -19.73 4.99 30.49
N LYS A 122 -20.43 6.07 30.13
CA LYS A 122 -20.44 6.68 28.81
C LYS A 122 -20.09 8.15 28.89
N ILE A 123 -19.49 8.69 27.84
CA ILE A 123 -19.50 10.13 27.54
C ILE A 123 -20.49 10.35 26.42
N GLN A 124 -21.37 11.33 26.58
CA GLN A 124 -22.43 11.61 25.61
C GLN A 124 -22.48 13.10 25.28
N VAL A 125 -22.86 13.41 24.05
CA VAL A 125 -23.13 14.77 23.58
C VAL A 125 -24.60 14.96 23.25
N SER A 126 -25.09 16.19 23.33
CA SER A 126 -26.47 16.55 23.00
C SER A 126 -26.56 18.02 22.58
N ASP A 127 -27.46 18.35 21.65
CA ASP A 127 -27.81 19.74 21.34
C ASP A 127 -28.90 20.31 22.26
N ASN A 128 -29.70 19.44 22.91
CA ASN A 128 -30.93 19.82 23.61
C ASN A 128 -31.04 19.30 25.06
N ALA A 129 -30.00 18.64 25.55
CA ALA A 129 -29.91 17.98 26.86
C ALA A 129 -30.96 16.87 27.13
N SER A 130 -31.72 16.46 26.11
CA SER A 130 -32.79 15.46 26.23
C SER A 130 -32.51 14.22 25.37
N THR A 131 -31.97 14.42 24.17
CA THR A 131 -31.54 13.37 23.24
C THR A 131 -30.02 13.29 23.25
N TRP A 132 -29.47 12.12 23.53
CA TRP A 132 -28.04 11.94 23.79
C TRP A 132 -27.42 10.94 22.82
N THR A 133 -26.24 11.29 22.31
CA THR A 133 -25.42 10.43 21.46
C THR A 133 -24.17 10.01 22.23
N ASP A 134 -23.89 8.71 22.27
CA ASP A 134 -22.67 8.18 22.89
C ASP A 134 -21.45 8.51 22.01
N VAL A 135 -20.44 9.15 22.60
CA VAL A 135 -19.15 9.44 21.96
C VAL A 135 -17.99 8.67 22.59
N TYR A 136 -18.26 7.99 23.71
CA TYR A 136 -17.35 7.06 24.38
C TYR A 136 -18.15 6.11 25.28
N SER A 137 -17.67 4.86 25.43
CA SER A 137 -18.20 3.93 26.42
C SER A 137 -17.12 2.98 26.93
N THR A 138 -17.22 2.55 28.18
CA THR A 138 -16.34 1.55 28.79
C THR A 138 -17.07 0.79 29.89
N THR A 139 -16.63 -0.43 30.19
CA THR A 139 -17.10 -1.27 31.32
C THR A 139 -15.98 -1.67 32.28
N THR A 140 -14.73 -1.24 32.01
CA THR A 140 -13.51 -1.68 32.71
C THR A 140 -12.61 -0.52 33.13
N ALA A 141 -13.17 0.67 33.34
CA ALA A 141 -12.39 1.83 33.79
C ALA A 141 -11.72 1.61 35.14
N THR A 142 -10.55 2.23 35.31
CA THR A 142 -9.63 2.03 36.45
C THR A 142 -9.56 3.20 37.42
N GLY A 143 -10.30 4.29 37.17
CA GLY A 143 -10.23 5.53 37.96
C GLY A 143 -9.01 6.39 37.62
N GLY A 144 -8.58 7.24 38.56
CA GLY A 144 -7.43 8.16 38.38
C GLY A 144 -7.71 9.30 37.40
N VAL A 145 -6.67 9.80 36.72
CA VAL A 145 -6.84 10.75 35.60
C VAL A 145 -6.95 9.97 34.29
N GLN A 146 -8.06 10.13 33.60
CA GLN A 146 -8.34 9.46 32.32
C GLN A 146 -8.51 10.49 31.21
N ASN A 147 -7.65 10.43 30.19
CA ASN A 147 -7.77 11.24 28.97
C ASN A 147 -8.46 10.39 27.90
N LEU A 148 -9.66 10.79 27.50
CA LEU A 148 -10.52 10.07 26.58
C LEU A 148 -10.57 10.85 25.26
N ALA A 149 -10.02 10.27 24.19
CA ALA A 149 -10.29 10.78 22.85
C ALA A 149 -11.77 10.54 22.53
N VAL A 150 -12.48 11.59 22.13
CA VAL A 150 -13.89 11.53 21.76
C VAL A 150 -14.10 12.29 20.46
N ASN A 151 -15.16 11.95 19.73
CA ASN A 151 -15.54 12.72 18.56
C ASN A 151 -17.06 12.89 18.56
N GLY A 152 -17.49 14.14 18.72
CA GLY A 152 -18.88 14.50 18.61
C GLY A 152 -19.07 16.00 18.65
N SER A 153 -20.27 16.44 18.28
CA SER A 153 -20.68 17.83 18.41
C SER A 153 -21.92 17.90 19.27
N GLY A 154 -21.97 18.91 20.13
CA GLY A 154 -23.13 19.15 20.97
C GLY A 154 -22.93 20.39 21.82
N ARG A 155 -24.05 20.97 22.25
CA ARG A 155 -24.04 22.05 23.25
C ARG A 155 -23.80 21.52 24.65
N TYR A 156 -24.29 20.32 24.94
CA TYR A 156 -24.18 19.66 26.23
C TYR A 156 -23.30 18.43 26.11
N VAL A 157 -22.44 18.22 27.10
CA VAL A 157 -21.62 17.01 27.24
C VAL A 157 -21.89 16.43 28.62
N ARG A 158 -22.11 15.12 28.71
CA ARG A 158 -22.31 14.46 30.00
C ARG A 158 -21.47 13.21 30.17
N PHE A 159 -21.01 13.03 31.39
CA PHE A 159 -20.66 11.75 31.95
C PHE A 159 -21.95 11.02 32.38
N TYR A 160 -22.09 9.74 32.01
CA TYR A 160 -23.21 8.87 32.40
C TYR A 160 -22.67 7.55 32.96
N GLY A 161 -22.58 7.47 34.28
CA GLY A 161 -22.08 6.30 35.03
C GLY A 161 -23.16 5.24 35.22
N THR A 162 -22.82 3.99 34.91
CA THR A 162 -23.75 2.84 34.99
C THR A 162 -23.30 1.74 35.95
N ALA A 163 -22.02 1.71 36.35
CA ALA A 163 -21.55 0.87 37.45
C ALA A 163 -20.40 1.53 38.22
N ARG A 164 -20.55 1.59 39.55
CA ARG A 164 -19.53 2.11 40.49
C ARG A 164 -18.46 1.06 40.79
N ALA A 165 -17.23 1.52 40.98
CA ALA A 165 -16.11 0.70 41.41
C ALA A 165 -16.07 0.47 42.93
N THR A 166 -16.77 1.31 43.69
CA THR A 166 -16.79 1.30 45.16
C THR A 166 -18.23 1.33 45.68
N ALA A 167 -18.41 1.19 47.00
CA ALA A 167 -19.73 1.34 47.64
C ALA A 167 -20.24 2.80 47.65
N TYR A 168 -19.34 3.78 47.44
CA TYR A 168 -19.65 5.21 47.41
C TYR A 168 -20.22 5.64 46.06
N GLY A 169 -20.70 6.89 45.96
CA GLY A 169 -21.15 7.50 44.70
C GLY A 169 -20.01 7.74 43.70
N TYR A 170 -20.33 8.22 42.50
CA TYR A 170 -19.31 8.69 41.56
C TYR A 170 -18.75 10.03 42.03
N SER A 171 -17.44 10.22 41.95
CA SER A 171 -16.83 11.50 42.31
C SER A 171 -15.69 11.95 41.40
N LEU A 172 -15.84 13.16 40.89
CA LEU A 172 -14.89 13.79 39.97
C LEU A 172 -14.36 15.07 40.60
N TRP A 173 -13.03 15.16 40.72
CA TRP A 173 -12.33 16.42 40.95
C TRP A 173 -12.50 17.34 39.74
N GLU A 174 -12.42 16.80 38.52
CA GLU A 174 -12.58 17.57 37.28
C GLU A 174 -13.20 16.73 36.15
N PHE A 175 -14.09 17.38 35.38
CA PHE A 175 -14.72 16.94 34.15
C PHE A 175 -14.40 17.95 33.05
N GLN A 176 -13.26 17.73 32.40
CA GLN A 176 -12.71 18.65 31.43
C GLN A 176 -13.10 18.23 30.02
N VAL A 177 -13.76 19.12 29.29
CA VAL A 177 -14.18 18.91 27.90
C VAL A 177 -13.34 19.82 27.02
N TYR A 178 -12.59 19.27 26.07
CA TYR A 178 -11.74 20.01 25.15
C TYR A 178 -12.30 19.98 23.72
N GLY A 179 -12.16 21.11 23.02
CA GLY A 179 -12.69 21.30 21.67
C GLY A 179 -12.49 22.73 21.13
N GLY A 180 -13.39 23.20 20.25
CA GLY A 180 -13.38 24.59 19.73
C GLY A 180 -12.56 24.82 18.44
N SER A 181 -12.83 25.94 17.76
CA SER A 181 -12.38 26.26 16.40
C SER A 181 -10.89 26.63 16.28
N GLY A 182 -10.02 25.63 16.13
CA GLY A 182 -8.81 25.72 15.29
C GLY A 182 -9.18 25.83 13.81
N PRO A 183 -8.22 26.00 12.86
CA PRO A 183 -8.53 26.25 11.45
C PRO A 183 -9.57 25.22 11.01
N THR A 184 -10.67 25.70 10.43
CA THR A 184 -11.81 24.89 10.00
C THR A 184 -11.31 23.53 9.55
N GLN A 185 -11.49 22.49 10.37
CA GLN A 185 -11.29 21.15 9.88
C GLN A 185 -12.37 21.02 8.83
N SER A 186 -11.97 21.10 7.57
CA SER A 186 -12.88 20.88 6.46
C SER A 186 -13.68 19.61 6.77
N ALA A 187 -14.98 19.65 6.51
CA ALA A 187 -15.83 18.48 6.70
C ALA A 187 -15.14 17.25 6.11
N CYS A 188 -15.32 16.07 6.71
CA CYS A 188 -14.74 14.88 6.11
C CYS A 188 -15.31 14.74 4.70
N GLY A 189 -14.43 14.70 3.70
CA GLY A 189 -14.81 14.56 2.31
C GLY A 189 -15.52 13.24 2.08
N THR A 190 -16.41 13.21 1.09
CA THR A 190 -17.07 11.97 0.66
C THR A 190 -16.26 11.20 -0.37
N ASP A 191 -15.28 11.85 -0.99
CA ASP A 191 -14.41 11.22 -1.99
C ASP A 191 -13.54 10.14 -1.33
N ASP A 192 -13.36 9.04 -2.05
CA ASP A 192 -12.48 7.97 -1.62
C ASP A 192 -11.05 8.23 -2.11
N ALA A 193 -10.19 8.62 -1.18
CA ALA A 193 -8.78 8.85 -1.43
C ALA A 193 -7.99 7.56 -1.71
N ALA A 194 -8.52 6.40 -1.33
CA ALA A 194 -7.92 5.09 -1.58
C ALA A 194 -8.24 4.55 -2.98
N GLN A 195 -9.31 5.04 -3.63
CA GLN A 195 -9.75 4.49 -4.90
C GLN A 195 -8.66 4.55 -5.99
N GLY A 196 -8.36 3.40 -6.59
CA GLY A 196 -7.34 3.20 -7.61
C GLY A 196 -5.89 3.32 -7.12
N ARG A 197 -5.66 3.45 -5.81
CA ARG A 197 -4.31 3.57 -5.23
C ARG A 197 -3.61 2.22 -5.12
N PRO A 198 -2.27 2.19 -5.10
CA PRO A 198 -1.53 0.97 -4.81
C PRO A 198 -1.90 0.39 -3.44
N ALA A 199 -2.31 -0.87 -3.42
CA ALA A 199 -2.62 -1.62 -2.20
C ALA A 199 -1.76 -2.89 -2.07
N THR A 200 -1.44 -3.24 -0.83
CA THR A 200 -0.74 -4.49 -0.48
C THR A 200 -1.41 -5.13 0.73
N ALA A 201 -1.18 -6.43 0.92
CA ALA A 201 -1.72 -7.17 2.05
C ALA A 201 -0.69 -8.15 2.61
N SER A 202 -0.91 -8.62 3.84
CA SER A 202 -0.10 -9.67 4.44
C SER A 202 -0.17 -11.00 3.71
N SER A 203 -1.31 -11.28 3.07
CA SER A 203 -1.52 -12.44 2.21
C SER A 203 -2.74 -12.25 1.33
N THR A 204 -2.89 -13.13 0.34
CA THR A 204 -4.09 -13.28 -0.48
C THR A 204 -4.53 -14.75 -0.44
N GLU A 205 -5.84 -15.00 -0.36
CA GLU A 205 -6.40 -16.36 -0.38
C GLU A 205 -6.07 -17.05 -1.71
N ASN A 206 -6.22 -16.31 -2.80
CA ASN A 206 -5.85 -16.69 -4.15
C ASN A 206 -5.76 -15.45 -5.06
N ALA A 207 -5.29 -15.65 -6.28
CA ALA A 207 -5.10 -14.59 -7.27
C ALA A 207 -6.40 -13.86 -7.68
N GLY A 208 -7.58 -14.46 -7.51
CA GLY A 208 -8.86 -13.81 -7.78
C GLY A 208 -9.31 -12.83 -6.70
N THR A 209 -8.55 -12.69 -5.61
CA THR A 209 -8.89 -11.83 -4.47
C THR A 209 -7.72 -10.95 -4.01
N PRO A 210 -7.12 -10.15 -4.91
CA PRO A 210 -5.93 -9.36 -4.61
C PRO A 210 -6.25 -8.16 -3.70
N ALA A 211 -5.22 -7.55 -3.10
CA ALA A 211 -5.40 -6.35 -2.26
C ALA A 211 -5.99 -5.16 -3.04
N SER A 212 -5.66 -5.05 -4.34
CA SER A 212 -6.18 -3.99 -5.22
C SER A 212 -7.69 -4.06 -5.41
N ALA A 213 -8.29 -5.24 -5.26
CA ALA A 213 -9.73 -5.46 -5.42
C ALA A 213 -10.56 -4.98 -4.21
N ALA A 214 -9.93 -4.39 -3.20
CA ALA A 214 -10.62 -3.72 -2.12
C ALA A 214 -10.42 -2.19 -2.16
N VAL A 215 -9.84 -1.66 -3.23
CA VAL A 215 -9.62 -0.21 -3.42
C VAL A 215 -9.94 0.22 -4.85
N ASP A 216 -10.72 -0.57 -5.60
CA ASP A 216 -11.02 -0.31 -7.02
C ASP A 216 -12.35 0.43 -7.22
N GLY A 217 -13.17 0.57 -6.17
CA GLY A 217 -14.50 1.16 -6.23
C GLY A 217 -15.56 0.21 -6.77
N ASP A 218 -15.25 -1.08 -6.96
CA ASP A 218 -16.18 -2.10 -7.42
C ASP A 218 -16.59 -3.05 -6.28
N THR A 219 -17.82 -2.89 -5.81
CA THR A 219 -18.38 -3.77 -4.75
C THR A 219 -18.62 -5.23 -5.17
N GLY A 220 -18.28 -5.61 -6.42
CA GLY A 220 -18.32 -6.98 -6.93
C GLY A 220 -16.98 -7.72 -6.89
N THR A 221 -15.87 -7.04 -6.60
CA THR A 221 -14.53 -7.60 -6.45
C THR A 221 -14.09 -7.47 -4.98
N ARG A 222 -13.18 -8.34 -4.50
CA ARG A 222 -12.77 -8.33 -3.08
C ARG A 222 -11.33 -8.74 -2.87
N TRP A 223 -10.71 -8.21 -1.84
CA TRP A 223 -9.55 -8.84 -1.22
C TRP A 223 -10.00 -9.97 -0.27
N SER A 224 -9.22 -11.05 -0.19
CA SER A 224 -9.38 -12.11 0.82
C SER A 224 -8.02 -12.58 1.32
N SER A 225 -7.88 -12.82 2.62
CA SER A 225 -6.62 -13.24 3.26
C SER A 225 -6.49 -14.76 3.44
N ALA A 226 -5.28 -15.22 3.79
CA ALA A 226 -5.08 -16.52 4.41
C ALA A 226 -5.86 -16.65 5.74
N PHE A 227 -6.18 -17.89 6.14
CA PHE A 227 -7.09 -18.18 7.25
C PHE A 227 -6.34 -18.23 8.59
N SER A 228 -5.68 -17.12 8.92
CA SER A 228 -4.88 -16.98 10.14
C SER A 228 -4.97 -15.57 10.71
N ASP A 229 -4.55 -15.41 11.96
CA ASP A 229 -4.53 -14.14 12.67
C ASP A 229 -3.09 -13.84 13.12
N PRO A 230 -2.60 -12.60 12.98
CA PRO A 230 -3.23 -11.43 12.35
C PRO A 230 -3.09 -11.42 10.82
N GLN A 231 -3.92 -10.61 10.13
CA GLN A 231 -3.74 -10.24 8.72
C GLN A 231 -4.03 -8.76 8.52
N TRP A 232 -3.54 -8.18 7.44
CA TRP A 232 -3.73 -6.78 7.12
C TRP A 232 -3.83 -6.52 5.63
N LEU A 233 -4.53 -5.43 5.28
CA LEU A 233 -4.53 -4.80 3.97
C LEU A 233 -4.21 -3.31 4.18
N GLN A 234 -3.30 -2.77 3.36
CA GLN A 234 -2.91 -1.37 3.39
C GLN A 234 -2.98 -0.74 2.00
N VAL A 235 -3.18 0.57 1.98
CA VAL A 235 -3.17 1.42 0.78
C VAL A 235 -2.13 2.54 0.93
N ASP A 236 -1.43 2.88 -0.16
CA ASP A 236 -0.53 4.04 -0.26
C ASP A 236 -1.27 5.22 -0.93
N LEU A 237 -1.54 6.28 -0.18
CA LEU A 237 -2.23 7.48 -0.67
C LEU A 237 -1.34 8.40 -1.52
N GLY A 238 -0.06 8.07 -1.68
CA GLY A 238 0.93 8.81 -2.47
C GLY A 238 1.60 9.98 -1.72
N ALA A 239 0.97 10.53 -0.68
CA ALA A 239 1.56 11.52 0.21
C ALA A 239 0.95 11.43 1.62
N SER A 240 1.67 11.97 2.61
CA SER A 240 1.13 12.07 3.98
C SER A 240 0.04 13.12 4.05
N VAL A 241 -1.18 12.69 4.39
CA VAL A 241 -2.40 13.52 4.40
C VAL A 241 -3.20 13.29 5.68
N PRO A 242 -4.01 14.27 6.12
CA PRO A 242 -4.97 14.05 7.20
C PRO A 242 -6.06 13.06 6.76
N VAL A 243 -6.32 12.05 7.59
CA VAL A 243 -7.39 11.05 7.43
C VAL A 243 -8.47 11.33 8.46
N CYS A 244 -9.71 11.42 8.00
CA CYS A 244 -10.88 11.73 8.84
C CYS A 244 -11.94 10.61 8.87
N GLY A 245 -11.88 9.68 7.92
CA GLY A 245 -12.83 8.57 7.84
C GLY A 245 -12.25 7.35 7.16
N VAL A 246 -12.80 6.18 7.51
CA VAL A 246 -12.55 4.92 6.83
C VAL A 246 -13.87 4.20 6.61
N GLY A 247 -14.12 3.80 5.37
CA GLY A 247 -15.22 2.91 4.99
C GLY A 247 -14.71 1.48 4.84
N LEU A 248 -15.40 0.51 5.42
CA LEU A 248 -15.13 -0.91 5.25
C LEU A 248 -16.39 -1.59 4.75
N ASN A 249 -16.33 -2.24 3.60
CA ASN A 249 -17.39 -3.13 3.13
C ASN A 249 -16.91 -4.57 3.24
N TRP A 250 -17.19 -5.22 4.38
CA TRP A 250 -16.79 -6.60 4.61
C TRP A 250 -17.63 -7.60 3.83
N GLU A 251 -17.02 -8.70 3.43
CA GLU A 251 -17.72 -9.92 3.03
C GLU A 251 -18.26 -10.66 4.28
N ALA A 252 -18.92 -11.81 4.10
CA ALA A 252 -19.33 -12.66 5.22
C ALA A 252 -18.14 -13.08 6.12
N ALA A 253 -16.93 -13.17 5.56
CA ALA A 253 -15.69 -13.36 6.30
C ALA A 253 -15.09 -12.01 6.75
N TYR A 254 -15.30 -11.62 8.00
CA TYR A 254 -14.92 -10.31 8.55
C TYR A 254 -14.10 -10.39 9.83
N ALA A 255 -13.52 -9.26 10.24
CA ALA A 255 -12.82 -9.12 11.51
C ALA A 255 -13.77 -8.83 12.67
N SER A 256 -13.80 -9.70 13.69
CA SER A 256 -14.43 -9.38 14.97
C SER A 256 -13.54 -8.47 15.82
N SER A 257 -12.21 -8.56 15.68
CA SER A 257 -11.25 -7.64 16.30
C SER A 257 -10.30 -7.07 15.27
N PHE A 258 -10.23 -5.74 15.15
CA PHE A 258 -9.33 -5.07 14.23
C PHE A 258 -8.94 -3.66 14.68
N LYS A 259 -7.92 -3.12 14.02
CA LYS A 259 -7.47 -1.74 14.15
C LYS A 259 -7.46 -1.05 12.79
N ILE A 260 -7.67 0.26 12.78
CA ILE A 260 -7.24 1.11 11.67
C ILE A 260 -5.97 1.82 12.11
N GLN A 261 -4.96 1.82 11.24
CA GLN A 261 -3.67 2.41 11.53
C GLN A 261 -3.21 3.31 10.39
N VAL A 262 -2.48 4.36 10.72
CA VAL A 262 -1.82 5.27 9.77
C VAL A 262 -0.31 5.21 9.93
N SER A 263 0.43 5.49 8.85
CA SER A 263 1.89 5.53 8.83
C SER A 263 2.41 6.49 7.76
N ASP A 264 3.54 7.16 8.01
CA ASP A 264 4.24 7.94 6.98
C ASP A 264 5.14 7.09 6.08
N ASN A 265 5.56 5.91 6.55
CA ASN A 265 6.64 5.12 5.94
C ASN A 265 6.29 3.64 5.72
N GLY A 266 5.07 3.22 6.07
CA GLY A 266 4.59 1.85 5.89
C GLY A 266 5.15 0.83 6.88
N THR A 267 6.00 1.24 7.83
CA THR A 267 6.67 0.33 8.79
C THR A 267 6.39 0.68 10.25
N ALA A 268 6.32 1.98 10.58
CA ALA A 268 5.94 2.48 11.90
C ALA A 268 4.47 2.93 11.90
N TRP A 269 3.64 2.33 12.75
CA TRP A 269 2.18 2.47 12.69
C TRP A 269 1.61 3.09 13.96
N THR A 270 0.63 3.97 13.77
CA THR A 270 -0.17 4.57 14.85
C THR A 270 -1.62 4.11 14.75
N ASP A 271 -2.18 3.58 15.84
CA ASP A 271 -3.59 3.20 15.92
C ASP A 271 -4.47 4.45 15.93
N VAL A 272 -5.42 4.54 15.00
CA VAL A 272 -6.42 5.62 14.94
C VAL A 272 -7.84 5.11 15.20
N TYR A 273 -8.02 3.79 15.26
CA TYR A 273 -9.24 3.10 15.68
C TYR A 273 -8.91 1.68 16.14
N SER A 274 -9.70 1.16 17.09
CA SER A 274 -9.63 -0.25 17.50
C SER A 274 -10.98 -0.76 17.96
N THR A 275 -11.30 -2.01 17.66
CA THR A 275 -12.48 -2.70 18.20
C THR A 275 -12.18 -4.19 18.41
N THR A 276 -12.88 -4.82 19.34
CA THR A 276 -12.89 -6.27 19.56
C THR A 276 -14.28 -6.88 19.33
N THR A 277 -15.24 -6.08 18.86
CA THR A 277 -16.63 -6.48 18.63
C THR A 277 -17.13 -5.97 17.28
N GLY A 278 -16.29 -6.05 16.25
CA GLY A 278 -16.63 -5.78 14.87
C GLY A 278 -17.84 -6.61 14.42
N THR A 279 -18.71 -6.00 13.63
CA THR A 279 -20.01 -6.58 13.22
C THR A 279 -20.00 -7.15 11.80
N GLY A 280 -18.95 -6.88 11.03
CA GLY A 280 -18.93 -7.13 9.58
C GLY A 280 -19.86 -6.17 8.82
N GLY A 281 -20.18 -6.53 7.57
CA GLY A 281 -20.98 -5.70 6.67
C GLY A 281 -20.31 -4.35 6.33
N VAL A 282 -21.13 -3.35 6.00
CA VAL A 282 -20.66 -1.99 5.77
C VAL A 282 -20.46 -1.26 7.10
N GLN A 283 -19.26 -0.76 7.34
CA GLN A 283 -18.88 0.01 8.52
C GLN A 283 -18.23 1.33 8.09
N ASN A 284 -18.80 2.45 8.55
CA ASN A 284 -18.21 3.77 8.37
C ASN A 284 -17.62 4.22 9.70
N LEU A 285 -16.30 4.39 9.73
CA LEU A 285 -15.53 4.70 10.91
C LEU A 285 -15.06 6.15 10.83
N THR A 286 -15.37 6.93 11.86
CA THR A 286 -14.74 8.25 12.04
C THR A 286 -13.39 8.03 12.71
N VAL A 287 -12.33 8.52 12.06
CA VAL A 287 -10.96 8.40 12.57
C VAL A 287 -10.27 9.76 12.56
N SER A 288 -9.16 9.89 13.27
CA SER A 288 -8.32 11.08 13.21
C SER A 288 -6.85 10.68 13.24
N GLY A 289 -6.12 11.03 12.18
CA GLY A 289 -4.69 10.80 12.08
C GLY A 289 -4.12 11.41 10.81
N THR A 290 -2.79 11.35 10.68
CA THR A 290 -2.08 11.79 9.48
C THR A 290 -1.13 10.67 9.07
N GLY A 291 -1.08 10.39 7.77
CA GLY A 291 -0.18 9.38 7.23
C GLY A 291 -0.30 9.26 5.72
N ARG A 292 0.73 8.66 5.12
CA ARG A 292 0.75 8.29 3.69
C ARG A 292 0.10 6.93 3.46
N TYR A 293 0.30 6.02 4.40
CA TYR A 293 -0.24 4.67 4.36
C TYR A 293 -1.36 4.56 5.38
N VAL A 294 -2.46 3.90 4.98
CA VAL A 294 -3.56 3.54 5.87
C VAL A 294 -3.77 2.05 5.77
N ARG A 295 -3.97 1.36 6.89
CA ARG A 295 -4.25 -0.08 6.89
C ARG A 295 -5.36 -0.48 7.84
N VAL A 296 -6.07 -1.53 7.46
CA VAL A 296 -6.87 -2.35 8.37
C VAL A 296 -6.00 -3.50 8.86
N TYR A 297 -5.92 -3.66 10.19
CA TYR A 297 -5.12 -4.69 10.85
C TYR A 297 -6.04 -5.61 11.66
N GLY A 298 -6.42 -6.74 11.06
CA GLY A 298 -7.27 -7.77 11.66
C GLY A 298 -6.48 -8.59 12.69
N THR A 299 -7.04 -8.71 13.89
CA THR A 299 -6.43 -9.42 15.03
C THR A 299 -7.25 -10.61 15.52
N ALA A 300 -8.54 -10.65 15.21
CA ALA A 300 -9.35 -11.86 15.36
C ALA A 300 -10.44 -11.92 14.28
N ARG A 301 -10.56 -13.09 13.65
CA ARG A 301 -11.62 -13.39 12.67
C ARG A 301 -12.95 -13.65 13.39
N ALA A 302 -14.05 -13.26 12.76
CA ALA A 302 -15.39 -13.57 13.25
C ALA A 302 -15.88 -14.95 12.81
N THR A 303 -15.24 -15.55 11.80
CA THR A 303 -15.58 -16.86 11.24
C THR A 303 -14.33 -17.74 11.16
N ALA A 304 -14.49 -18.98 10.70
CA ALA A 304 -13.35 -19.88 10.44
C ALA A 304 -12.52 -19.47 9.20
N TYR A 305 -13.07 -18.63 8.33
CA TYR A 305 -12.44 -18.14 7.11
C TYR A 305 -11.45 -16.99 7.41
N GLY A 306 -10.75 -16.50 6.38
CA GLY A 306 -9.87 -15.33 6.44
C GLY A 306 -10.64 -14.01 6.68
N TYR A 307 -9.96 -12.90 6.43
CA TYR A 307 -10.56 -11.58 6.35
C TYR A 307 -10.84 -11.25 4.89
N SER A 308 -12.00 -10.66 4.59
CA SER A 308 -12.31 -10.26 3.23
C SER A 308 -13.11 -8.96 3.14
N LEU A 309 -12.68 -8.08 2.25
CA LEU A 309 -13.24 -6.76 2.02
C LEU A 309 -13.59 -6.60 0.54
N TRP A 310 -14.85 -6.28 0.26
CA TRP A 310 -15.29 -5.76 -1.03
C TRP A 310 -14.71 -4.36 -1.26
N GLU A 311 -14.60 -3.53 -0.22
CA GLU A 311 -14.06 -2.18 -0.35
C GLU A 311 -13.42 -1.68 0.97
N PHE A 312 -12.32 -0.95 0.85
CA PHE A 312 -11.57 -0.27 1.90
C PHE A 312 -11.33 1.19 1.48
N GLN A 313 -12.25 2.04 1.91
CA GLN A 313 -12.29 3.45 1.55
C GLN A 313 -11.54 4.27 2.58
N VAL A 314 -10.84 5.31 2.12
CA VAL A 314 -10.17 6.28 2.99
C VAL A 314 -10.68 7.67 2.66
N HIS A 315 -11.16 8.40 3.67
CA HIS A 315 -11.68 9.74 3.51
C HIS A 315 -10.76 10.78 4.14
N VAL A 316 -10.56 11.88 3.42
CA VAL A 316 -9.75 13.02 3.83
C VAL A 316 -10.62 14.28 3.94
N PRO A 317 -10.25 15.29 4.74
CA PRO A 317 -10.99 16.55 4.85
C PRO A 317 -11.21 17.21 3.47
N THR A 318 -12.39 17.83 3.24
CA THR A 318 -12.70 18.53 1.97
C THR A 318 -11.61 19.55 1.62
N GLY A 319 -11.17 19.56 0.36
CA GLY A 319 -10.11 20.44 -0.10
C GLY A 319 -8.69 19.94 0.20
N THR A 320 -8.55 18.78 0.85
CA THR A 320 -7.26 18.06 0.89
C THR A 320 -6.99 17.49 -0.50
N THR A 321 -5.95 17.97 -1.17
CA THR A 321 -5.48 17.37 -2.41
C THR A 321 -4.60 16.17 -2.08
N THR A 322 -5.05 14.97 -2.41
CA THR A 322 -4.11 13.86 -2.59
C THR A 322 -3.42 14.05 -3.93
N PRO A 323 -2.13 13.67 -4.08
CA PRO A 323 -1.48 13.71 -5.38
C PRO A 323 -2.35 12.92 -6.36
N PRO A 324 -2.70 13.45 -7.55
CA PRO A 324 -3.50 12.69 -8.50
C PRO A 324 -2.87 11.30 -8.68
N THR A 325 -3.70 10.26 -8.77
CA THR A 325 -3.21 8.99 -9.30
C THR A 325 -2.73 9.32 -10.70
N THR A 326 -1.40 9.34 -10.91
CA THR A 326 -0.89 9.44 -12.26
C THR A 326 -1.51 8.27 -13.01
N PRO A 327 -2.23 8.49 -14.13
CA PRO A 327 -2.65 7.40 -14.97
C PRO A 327 -1.46 6.46 -15.15
N PRO A 328 -1.65 5.13 -15.03
CA PRO A 328 -0.54 4.18 -15.13
C PRO A 328 0.37 4.56 -16.28
N THR A 329 -0.22 4.93 -17.41
CA THR A 329 0.42 5.26 -18.68
C THR A 329 1.06 6.64 -18.77
N SER A 330 1.14 7.42 -17.70
CA SER A 330 1.72 8.76 -17.76
C SER A 330 3.26 8.70 -17.88
N PRO A 331 3.89 9.61 -18.65
CA PRO A 331 5.34 9.76 -18.64
C PRO A 331 5.86 10.08 -17.22
N PRO A 332 6.99 9.49 -16.78
CA PRO A 332 7.64 9.89 -15.54
C PRO A 332 7.98 11.40 -15.50
N PRO A 333 7.84 12.06 -14.34
CA PRO A 333 8.14 13.49 -14.20
C PRO A 333 9.64 13.77 -14.38
N ASP A 334 10.03 15.02 -14.65
CA ASP A 334 11.46 15.39 -14.82
C ASP A 334 12.34 14.98 -13.61
N SER A 335 11.80 15.04 -12.39
CA SER A 335 12.51 14.60 -11.18
C SER A 335 12.86 13.11 -11.19
N PHE A 336 12.11 12.29 -11.95
CA PHE A 336 12.46 10.88 -12.17
C PHE A 336 13.71 10.74 -13.02
N TRP A 337 13.98 11.62 -13.98
CA TRP A 337 15.13 11.50 -14.88
C TRP A 337 16.41 12.06 -14.25
N GLY A 338 16.30 13.15 -13.50
CA GLY A 338 17.40 13.75 -12.77
C GLY A 338 17.92 15.02 -13.45
N ASP A 339 19.19 15.34 -13.24
CA ASP A 339 19.81 16.58 -13.71
C ASP A 339 20.57 16.34 -15.02
N THR A 340 19.94 16.71 -16.13
CA THR A 340 20.49 16.54 -17.49
C THR A 340 21.72 17.42 -17.75
N SER A 341 21.97 18.46 -16.94
CA SER A 341 23.18 19.30 -17.06
C SER A 341 24.48 18.55 -16.74
N LYS A 342 24.37 17.37 -16.12
CA LYS A 342 25.50 16.49 -15.80
C LYS A 342 25.87 15.53 -16.92
N ILE A 343 25.02 15.38 -17.94
CA ILE A 343 25.30 14.49 -19.06
C ILE A 343 26.45 15.09 -19.89
N PRO A 344 27.56 14.37 -20.09
CA PRO A 344 28.66 14.85 -20.91
C PRO A 344 28.24 15.15 -22.35
N ALA A 345 28.98 16.05 -23.01
CA ALA A 345 28.82 16.25 -24.44
C ALA A 345 29.40 15.04 -25.20
N ALA A 346 28.55 14.42 -26.03
CA ALA A 346 28.93 13.32 -26.90
C ALA A 346 30.12 13.70 -27.80
N GLN A 347 31.05 12.76 -28.00
CA GLN A 347 32.15 12.90 -28.97
C GLN A 347 31.85 12.11 -30.25
N ASN A 348 30.96 11.12 -30.18
CA ASN A 348 30.43 10.38 -31.32
C ASN A 348 29.06 10.93 -31.75
N VAL A 349 27.99 10.14 -31.66
CA VAL A 349 26.66 10.54 -32.15
C VAL A 349 25.79 11.06 -31.01
N MET A 350 25.78 10.38 -29.86
CA MET A 350 24.99 10.79 -28.71
C MET A 350 25.56 10.21 -27.41
N GLU A 351 25.33 10.88 -26.29
CA GLU A 351 25.72 10.37 -24.98
C GLU A 351 24.57 9.55 -24.38
N VAL A 352 24.86 8.33 -23.92
CA VAL A 352 23.87 7.51 -23.19
C VAL A 352 24.17 7.56 -21.70
N ALA A 353 23.20 8.03 -20.91
CA ALA A 353 23.24 8.00 -19.45
C ALA A 353 22.39 6.83 -18.95
N VAL A 354 22.97 5.94 -18.13
CA VAL A 354 22.23 4.83 -17.51
C VAL A 354 21.88 5.21 -16.07
N LEU A 355 20.58 5.17 -15.76
CA LEU A 355 20.04 5.65 -14.49
C LEU A 355 19.53 4.48 -13.65
N ASN A 356 19.99 4.41 -12.40
CA ASN A 356 19.48 3.46 -11.43
C ASN A 356 18.13 3.94 -10.87
N ARG A 357 17.05 3.21 -11.15
CA ARG A 357 15.70 3.44 -10.63
C ARG A 357 15.14 2.19 -9.95
N THR A 358 16.01 1.38 -9.37
CA THR A 358 15.67 0.15 -8.65
C THR A 358 15.09 0.39 -7.25
N ASN A 359 14.72 1.63 -6.91
CA ASN A 359 14.19 2.03 -5.60
C ASN A 359 15.06 1.60 -4.40
N GLY A 360 16.38 1.62 -4.59
CA GLY A 360 17.34 1.24 -3.56
C GLY A 360 17.54 -0.27 -3.41
N GLN A 361 16.88 -1.10 -4.22
CA GLN A 361 17.08 -2.55 -4.21
C GLN A 361 18.51 -2.93 -4.62
N TYR A 362 19.06 -2.24 -5.62
CA TYR A 362 20.42 -2.46 -6.11
C TYR A 362 21.21 -1.15 -6.05
N PRO A 363 22.42 -1.13 -5.47
CA PRO A 363 23.33 0.00 -5.63
C PRO A 363 23.84 0.08 -7.07
N ASP A 364 24.37 1.24 -7.48
CA ASP A 364 24.90 1.46 -8.84
C ASP A 364 26.00 0.46 -9.24
N SER A 365 26.74 -0.08 -8.27
CA SER A 365 27.75 -1.13 -8.50
C SER A 365 27.15 -2.50 -8.88
N GLN A 366 25.84 -2.65 -8.82
CA GLN A 366 25.10 -3.87 -9.14
C GLN A 366 24.07 -3.69 -10.25
N VAL A 367 24.01 -2.50 -10.87
CA VAL A 367 23.21 -2.27 -12.07
C VAL A 367 24.17 -2.19 -13.24
N TYR A 368 24.11 -3.16 -14.13
CA TYR A 368 25.03 -3.30 -15.25
C TYR A 368 24.36 -2.97 -16.57
N TRP A 369 25.12 -2.43 -17.50
CA TRP A 369 24.76 -2.36 -18.91
C TRP A 369 25.80 -3.10 -19.76
N SER A 370 25.38 -3.61 -20.92
CA SER A 370 26.24 -4.28 -21.88
C SER A 370 25.89 -3.88 -23.31
N PHE A 371 26.90 -3.51 -24.10
CA PHE A 371 26.76 -3.16 -25.50
C PHE A 371 28.06 -3.51 -26.26
N ASN A 372 27.94 -4.13 -27.44
CA ASN A 372 29.07 -4.50 -28.30
C ASN A 372 30.24 -5.19 -27.58
N GLY A 373 29.94 -6.10 -26.64
CA GLY A 373 30.94 -6.86 -25.89
C GLY A 373 31.59 -6.12 -24.72
N GLN A 374 31.24 -4.85 -24.48
CA GLN A 374 31.60 -4.12 -23.27
C GLN A 374 30.52 -4.31 -22.21
N THR A 375 30.92 -4.37 -20.94
CA THR A 375 29.97 -4.51 -19.83
C THR A 375 30.51 -3.81 -18.60
N HIS A 376 29.72 -2.88 -18.08
CA HIS A 376 30.10 -2.02 -16.96
C HIS A 376 28.92 -1.86 -16.00
N SER A 377 29.22 -1.62 -14.73
CA SER A 377 28.20 -1.17 -13.76
C SER A 377 28.02 0.35 -13.86
N ILE A 378 26.88 0.89 -13.41
CA ILE A 378 26.67 2.34 -13.34
C ILE A 378 27.74 3.01 -12.47
N ALA A 379 28.18 2.37 -11.38
CA ALA A 379 29.23 2.92 -10.51
C ALA A 379 30.61 3.00 -11.20
N ASP A 380 30.87 2.14 -12.18
CA ASP A 380 32.11 2.12 -12.96
C ASP A 380 32.03 3.10 -14.13
N GLN A 381 30.94 3.03 -14.89
CA GLN A 381 30.73 3.84 -16.07
C GLN A 381 29.23 4.18 -16.25
N PRO A 382 28.77 5.33 -15.73
CA PRO A 382 27.36 5.73 -15.82
C PRO A 382 26.99 6.32 -17.19
N TYR A 383 27.97 6.69 -18.01
CA TYR A 383 27.79 7.28 -19.32
C TYR A 383 28.52 6.49 -20.43
N PHE A 384 27.93 6.45 -21.62
CA PHE A 384 28.49 5.80 -22.79
C PHE A 384 28.32 6.68 -24.04
N ASP A 385 29.44 7.17 -24.56
CA ASP A 385 29.51 7.93 -25.80
C ASP A 385 29.26 7.00 -27.00
N MET A 386 28.02 7.00 -27.48
CA MET A 386 27.50 5.98 -28.39
C MET A 386 27.90 6.28 -29.84
N PRO A 387 28.63 5.37 -30.51
CA PRO A 387 28.92 5.49 -31.93
C PRO A 387 27.72 5.09 -32.80
N ALA A 388 27.80 5.47 -34.07
CA ALA A 388 26.90 4.96 -35.07
C ALA A 388 26.96 3.42 -35.13
N ASN A 389 25.82 2.77 -35.27
CA ASN A 389 25.68 1.32 -35.30
C ASN A 389 24.45 0.89 -36.10
N SER A 390 24.42 -0.37 -36.52
CA SER A 390 23.24 -1.01 -37.12
C SER A 390 22.76 -2.15 -36.23
N SER A 391 21.47 -2.17 -35.91
CA SER A 391 20.85 -3.24 -35.11
C SER A 391 21.49 -3.43 -33.72
N GLY A 392 21.75 -2.32 -33.04
CA GLY A 392 22.26 -2.30 -31.67
C GLY A 392 21.26 -2.85 -30.66
N ARG A 393 21.78 -3.61 -29.69
CA ARG A 393 21.05 -4.02 -28.48
C ARG A 393 21.88 -3.69 -27.26
N MET A 394 21.35 -2.85 -26.39
CA MET A 394 21.96 -2.56 -25.10
C MET A 394 21.18 -3.30 -24.02
N TYR A 395 21.87 -4.23 -23.35
CA TYR A 395 21.29 -5.06 -22.30
C TYR A 395 21.55 -4.43 -20.93
N PHE A 396 20.63 -4.64 -20.00
CA PHE A 396 20.73 -4.21 -18.62
C PHE A 396 20.55 -5.39 -17.68
N TYR A 397 21.34 -5.47 -16.61
CA TYR A 397 21.33 -6.58 -15.66
C TYR A 397 21.35 -6.08 -14.22
N LEU A 398 20.69 -6.80 -13.32
CA LEU A 398 20.68 -6.49 -11.88
C LEU A 398 21.39 -7.56 -11.05
N GLY A 399 22.18 -7.12 -10.07
CA GLY A 399 22.96 -7.96 -9.16
C GLY A 399 24.31 -8.39 -9.75
N SER A 400 24.34 -8.85 -11.01
CA SER A 400 25.57 -9.19 -11.73
C SER A 400 25.40 -9.10 -13.24
N ALA A 401 26.51 -8.95 -13.97
CA ALA A 401 26.55 -8.94 -15.43
C ALA A 401 26.05 -10.25 -16.11
N ALA A 402 25.93 -11.35 -15.36
CA ALA A 402 25.43 -12.65 -15.84
C ALA A 402 24.05 -13.01 -15.27
N SER A 403 23.35 -12.04 -14.66
CA SER A 403 22.08 -12.24 -13.99
C SER A 403 20.96 -12.66 -14.94
N GLN A 404 20.01 -13.46 -14.45
CA GLN A 404 18.76 -13.75 -15.15
C GLN A 404 17.76 -12.59 -15.07
N TYR A 405 17.98 -11.63 -14.17
CA TYR A 405 17.26 -10.36 -14.14
C TYR A 405 17.90 -9.41 -15.14
N TYR A 406 17.41 -9.47 -16.37
CA TYR A 406 17.90 -8.63 -17.44
C TYR A 406 16.78 -8.18 -18.36
N ASP A 407 17.03 -7.11 -19.10
CA ASP A 407 16.18 -6.67 -20.19
C ASP A 407 17.03 -5.87 -21.19
N PHE A 408 16.46 -5.40 -22.30
CA PHE A 408 17.23 -4.65 -23.30
C PHE A 408 16.39 -3.63 -24.06
N ILE A 409 17.10 -2.66 -24.65
CA ILE A 409 16.57 -1.76 -25.66
C ILE A 409 17.18 -2.07 -27.02
N GLU A 410 16.46 -1.77 -28.09
CA GLU A 410 16.89 -1.96 -29.47
C GLU A 410 17.00 -0.61 -30.16
N PHE A 411 18.05 -0.43 -30.97
CA PHE A 411 18.20 0.80 -31.74
C PHE A 411 19.10 0.63 -32.97
N THR A 412 19.00 1.58 -33.88
CA THR A 412 19.94 1.84 -34.96
C THR A 412 20.28 3.32 -34.92
N ILE A 413 21.58 3.62 -34.85
CA ILE A 413 22.08 4.99 -34.77
C ILE A 413 22.88 5.26 -36.03
N GLY A 414 22.32 6.06 -36.93
CA GLY A 414 23.04 6.62 -38.07
C GLY A 414 23.86 7.84 -37.66
N PRO A 415 24.53 8.51 -38.61
CA PRO A 415 25.34 9.70 -38.34
C PRO A 415 24.55 10.89 -37.74
N ALA A 416 23.24 10.94 -37.94
CA ALA A 416 22.38 12.04 -37.49
C ALA A 416 20.95 11.60 -37.11
N VAL A 417 20.68 10.30 -37.04
CA VAL A 417 19.33 9.79 -36.77
C VAL A 417 19.42 8.63 -35.79
N PHE A 418 18.65 8.72 -34.71
CA PHE A 418 18.36 7.60 -33.82
C PHE A 418 17.03 6.98 -34.22
N ASN A 419 16.98 5.65 -34.29
CA ASN A 419 15.73 4.88 -34.36
C ASN A 419 15.79 3.82 -33.27
N GLY A 420 14.83 3.76 -32.37
CA GLY A 420 14.90 2.78 -31.29
C GLY A 420 13.66 2.69 -30.42
N ASN A 421 13.66 1.65 -29.59
CA ASN A 421 12.52 1.24 -28.80
C ASN A 421 12.94 0.44 -27.56
N THR A 422 12.09 0.45 -26.53
CA THR A 422 12.02 -0.67 -25.58
C THR A 422 11.20 -1.81 -26.22
N THR A 423 11.27 -3.03 -25.67
CA THR A 423 10.54 -4.16 -26.26
C THR A 423 10.08 -5.17 -25.21
N ARG A 424 8.85 -5.66 -25.36
CA ARG A 424 8.29 -6.80 -24.60
C ARG A 424 7.90 -7.93 -25.56
N VAL A 425 8.35 -7.88 -26.81
CA VAL A 425 8.06 -8.88 -27.86
C VAL A 425 8.47 -10.29 -27.43
N ASP A 426 9.60 -10.42 -26.73
CA ASP A 426 10.07 -11.71 -26.23
C ASP A 426 9.60 -12.00 -24.81
N ALA A 427 9.75 -11.00 -23.93
CA ALA A 427 9.41 -11.07 -22.51
C ALA A 427 9.67 -9.72 -21.82
N TRP A 428 8.93 -9.43 -20.75
CA TRP A 428 9.28 -8.40 -19.78
C TRP A 428 10.24 -8.97 -18.72
N GLY A 429 11.39 -8.32 -18.53
CA GLY A 429 12.40 -8.71 -17.55
C GLY A 429 12.56 -7.67 -16.45
N LEU A 430 12.77 -6.40 -16.80
CA LEU A 430 13.01 -5.28 -15.88
C LEU A 430 12.15 -4.09 -16.31
N PRO A 431 11.65 -3.25 -15.39
CA PRO A 431 11.12 -1.96 -15.77
C PRO A 431 12.17 -1.14 -16.55
N LEU A 432 11.87 -0.77 -17.80
CA LEU A 432 12.75 0.03 -18.65
C LEU A 432 11.99 1.20 -19.27
N ALA A 433 12.54 2.41 -19.11
CA ALA A 433 12.08 3.62 -19.77
C ALA A 433 13.26 4.37 -20.39
N VAL A 434 13.01 5.06 -21.49
CA VAL A 434 14.00 5.85 -22.22
C VAL A 434 13.50 7.28 -22.38
N ARG A 435 14.36 8.26 -22.11
CA ARG A 435 14.17 9.66 -22.47
C ARG A 435 15.24 10.07 -23.47
N LEU A 436 14.82 10.59 -24.62
CA LEU A 436 15.69 11.03 -25.70
C LEU A 436 15.57 12.54 -25.87
N HIS A 437 16.69 13.20 -26.14
CA HIS A 437 16.73 14.62 -26.46
C HIS A 437 17.57 14.90 -27.70
N SER A 438 17.11 15.81 -28.54
CA SER A 438 17.83 16.25 -29.74
C SER A 438 18.50 17.61 -29.55
N HIS A 439 19.50 17.90 -30.39
CA HIS A 439 20.07 19.24 -30.48
C HIS A 439 19.07 20.32 -30.93
N SER A 440 17.95 19.92 -31.55
CA SER A 440 16.86 20.81 -31.92
C SER A 440 15.83 21.03 -30.82
N GLY A 441 16.02 20.43 -29.64
CA GLY A 441 15.13 20.57 -28.48
C GLY A 441 13.90 19.65 -28.50
N GLN A 442 13.89 18.60 -29.32
CA GLN A 442 12.88 17.55 -29.21
C GLN A 442 13.19 16.71 -27.97
N ASP A 443 12.18 16.39 -27.17
CA ASP A 443 12.26 15.55 -25.97
C ASP A 443 11.16 14.50 -26.04
N VAL A 444 11.52 13.21 -25.98
CA VAL A 444 10.58 12.08 -26.12
C VAL A 444 10.86 11.06 -25.03
N GLN A 445 9.79 10.59 -24.38
CA GLN A 445 9.84 9.50 -23.41
C GLN A 445 9.07 8.29 -23.94
N LEU A 446 9.63 7.09 -23.78
CA LEU A 446 9.00 5.82 -24.18
C LEU A 446 9.37 4.69 -23.20
N GLY A 447 8.56 3.63 -23.20
CA GLY A 447 8.77 2.44 -22.39
C GLY A 447 7.79 2.30 -21.23
N ASP A 448 8.21 1.57 -20.21
CA ASP A 448 7.38 1.27 -19.05
C ASP A 448 7.06 2.56 -18.28
N SER A 449 5.82 2.67 -17.80
CA SER A 449 5.37 3.88 -17.12
C SER A 449 5.69 3.89 -15.63
N GLN A 450 5.47 5.04 -14.98
CA GLN A 450 5.95 5.28 -13.61
C GLN A 450 5.40 4.29 -12.58
N ASP A 451 4.21 3.75 -12.80
CA ASP A 451 3.58 2.76 -11.93
C ASP A 451 4.38 1.44 -11.90
N LEU A 452 4.98 1.00 -13.02
CA LEU A 452 5.87 -0.17 -13.03
C LEU A 452 7.20 0.12 -12.33
N PHE A 453 7.67 1.37 -12.32
CA PHE A 453 8.85 1.78 -11.57
C PHE A 453 8.58 2.00 -10.07
N THR A 454 7.32 2.07 -9.64
CA THR A 454 6.96 2.26 -8.22
C THR A 454 6.39 0.99 -7.59
N SER A 455 5.95 0.04 -8.41
CA SER A 455 5.56 -1.31 -8.00
C SER A 455 6.80 -2.15 -7.73
N THR A 456 6.74 -3.03 -6.73
CA THR A 456 7.71 -4.11 -6.61
C THR A 456 7.52 -5.12 -7.72
N ARG A 457 8.58 -5.85 -8.05
CA ARG A 457 8.50 -6.99 -8.97
C ARG A 457 7.33 -7.95 -8.70
N ASP A 458 7.13 -8.36 -7.44
CA ASP A 458 6.03 -9.27 -7.08
C ASP A 458 4.66 -8.63 -7.35
N GLN A 459 4.52 -7.32 -7.13
CA GLN A 459 3.30 -6.58 -7.47
C GLN A 459 3.08 -6.57 -8.99
N VAL A 460 4.11 -6.33 -9.81
CA VAL A 460 3.97 -6.37 -11.28
C VAL A 460 3.55 -7.75 -11.77
N PHE A 461 4.16 -8.82 -11.25
CA PHE A 461 3.76 -10.19 -11.58
C PHE A 461 2.30 -10.48 -11.19
N GLN A 462 1.86 -9.99 -10.03
CA GLN A 462 0.48 -10.13 -9.59
C GLN A 462 -0.49 -9.30 -10.43
N GLN A 463 -0.16 -8.04 -10.73
CA GLN A 463 -0.94 -7.15 -11.61
C GLN A 463 -1.16 -7.82 -12.96
N PHE A 464 -0.11 -8.38 -13.56
CA PHE A 464 -0.22 -9.15 -14.80
C PHE A 464 -1.19 -10.33 -14.66
N GLN A 465 -0.99 -11.19 -13.65
CA GLN A 465 -1.86 -12.36 -13.43
C GLN A 465 -3.32 -12.02 -13.12
N ASN A 466 -3.59 -10.82 -12.58
CA ASN A 466 -4.92 -10.34 -12.31
C ASN A 466 -5.59 -9.76 -13.56
N ALA A 467 -4.82 -9.07 -14.40
CA ALA A 467 -5.33 -8.38 -15.59
C ALA A 467 -5.62 -9.34 -16.75
N VAL A 468 -4.86 -10.43 -16.90
CA VAL A 468 -4.97 -11.31 -18.07
C VAL A 468 -5.91 -12.51 -17.85
N PRO A 469 -6.58 -13.01 -18.91
CA PRO A 469 -7.36 -14.24 -18.84
C PRO A 469 -6.54 -15.47 -18.40
N GLN A 470 -7.25 -16.50 -17.94
CA GLN A 470 -6.64 -17.72 -17.37
C GLN A 470 -5.54 -18.34 -18.23
N GLN A 471 -5.70 -18.32 -19.57
CA GLN A 471 -4.76 -18.88 -20.54
C GLN A 471 -3.39 -18.21 -20.49
N PHE A 472 -3.33 -16.92 -20.14
CA PHE A 472 -2.12 -16.10 -20.14
C PHE A 472 -1.42 -16.06 -18.78
N LYS A 473 -2.06 -16.50 -17.69
CA LYS A 473 -1.45 -16.44 -16.34
C LYS A 473 -0.16 -17.26 -16.22
N VAL A 474 -0.04 -18.32 -17.02
CA VAL A 474 1.17 -19.17 -17.09
C VAL A 474 2.42 -18.40 -17.51
N LEU A 475 2.26 -17.30 -18.26
CA LEU A 475 3.36 -16.48 -18.76
C LEU A 475 4.16 -15.81 -17.66
N ALA A 476 3.53 -15.51 -16.52
CA ALA A 476 4.16 -15.00 -15.31
C ALA A 476 4.61 -16.11 -14.35
N GLN A 477 4.56 -17.38 -14.76
CA GLN A 477 4.92 -18.54 -13.94
C GLN A 477 6.11 -19.30 -14.52
N THR A 478 6.12 -19.50 -15.85
CA THR A 478 7.11 -20.34 -16.55
C THR A 478 8.56 -19.94 -16.30
N GLN A 479 8.84 -18.64 -16.21
CA GLN A 479 10.18 -18.12 -15.90
C GLN A 479 10.20 -17.24 -14.65
N ALA A 480 9.23 -17.42 -13.75
CA ALA A 480 9.24 -16.72 -12.48
C ALA A 480 10.46 -17.14 -11.63
N PRO A 481 11.04 -16.23 -10.82
CA PRO A 481 10.68 -14.81 -10.70
C PRO A 481 11.35 -13.92 -11.76
N TYR A 482 12.04 -14.47 -12.76
CA TYR A 482 12.94 -13.72 -13.63
C TYR A 482 12.27 -12.95 -14.75
N ARG A 483 11.20 -13.49 -15.37
CA ARG A 483 10.54 -12.85 -16.52
C ARG A 483 9.06 -13.19 -16.62
N ILE A 484 8.30 -12.28 -17.24
CA ILE A 484 6.97 -12.57 -17.80
C ILE A 484 7.16 -12.73 -19.31
N ILE A 485 6.96 -13.95 -19.83
CA ILE A 485 7.32 -14.27 -21.22
C ILE A 485 6.18 -14.01 -22.20
N ALA A 486 6.50 -13.66 -23.45
CA ALA A 486 5.48 -13.51 -24.48
C ALA A 486 4.76 -14.84 -24.77
N PRO A 487 3.47 -14.82 -25.18
CA PRO A 487 2.69 -16.04 -25.38
C PRO A 487 3.32 -17.04 -26.36
N GLY A 488 3.89 -16.55 -27.48
CA GLY A 488 4.57 -17.38 -28.46
C GLY A 488 5.82 -18.10 -27.93
N SER A 489 6.37 -17.64 -26.79
CA SER A 489 7.51 -18.25 -26.11
C SER A 489 7.11 -19.38 -25.16
N ASP A 490 5.84 -19.45 -24.74
CA ASP A 490 5.36 -20.45 -23.79
C ASP A 490 4.87 -21.73 -24.49
N PRO A 491 5.22 -22.94 -23.99
CA PRO A 491 4.77 -24.20 -24.57
C PRO A 491 3.24 -24.36 -24.65
N SER A 492 2.46 -23.68 -23.79
CA SER A 492 1.01 -23.81 -23.78
C SER A 492 0.33 -23.24 -25.04
N PHE A 493 0.91 -22.23 -25.69
CA PHE A 493 0.37 -21.62 -26.93
C PHE A 493 0.99 -22.18 -28.22
N ARG A 494 1.98 -23.08 -28.10
CA ARG A 494 2.63 -23.77 -29.23
C ARG A 494 1.89 -25.05 -29.60
N ALA A 495 2.26 -25.66 -30.72
CA ALA A 495 1.66 -26.91 -31.20
C ALA A 495 1.69 -28.00 -30.10
N GLY A 496 0.53 -28.59 -29.81
CA GLY A 496 0.36 -29.60 -28.74
C GLY A 496 0.12 -29.03 -27.34
N GLY A 497 0.25 -27.72 -27.14
CA GLY A 497 -0.07 -27.04 -25.89
C GLY A 497 -1.59 -26.86 -25.66
N ALA A 498 -1.97 -26.64 -24.40
CA ALA A 498 -3.37 -26.50 -24.00
C ALA A 498 -4.13 -25.34 -24.70
N ASN A 499 -3.40 -24.29 -25.09
CA ASN A 499 -3.90 -23.09 -25.74
C ASN A 499 -3.49 -23.00 -27.22
N ALA A 500 -3.01 -24.09 -27.83
CA ALA A 500 -2.52 -24.11 -29.22
C ALA A 500 -3.57 -23.65 -30.25
N ASN A 501 -4.85 -23.74 -29.92
CA ASN A 501 -5.98 -23.37 -30.78
C ASN A 501 -6.66 -22.04 -30.39
N TYR A 502 -6.05 -21.22 -29.52
CA TYR A 502 -6.64 -20.00 -28.99
C TYR A 502 -7.19 -19.06 -30.09
N TYR A 503 -6.47 -18.92 -31.21
CA TYR A 503 -6.90 -18.07 -32.33
C TYR A 503 -7.58 -18.81 -33.48
N THR A 504 -7.57 -20.15 -33.51
CA THR A 504 -7.87 -20.94 -34.72
C THR A 504 -9.21 -20.56 -35.36
N SER A 505 -10.29 -20.48 -34.56
CA SER A 505 -11.63 -20.14 -35.07
C SER A 505 -11.73 -18.68 -35.53
N TYR A 506 -11.13 -17.75 -34.79
CA TYR A 506 -11.17 -16.32 -35.13
C TYR A 506 -10.38 -16.02 -36.40
N ALA A 507 -9.15 -16.55 -36.52
CA ALA A 507 -8.32 -16.41 -37.71
C ALA A 507 -9.01 -17.02 -38.95
N SER A 508 -9.61 -18.20 -38.81
CA SER A 508 -10.35 -18.86 -39.90
C SER A 508 -11.53 -18.01 -40.39
N SER A 509 -12.18 -17.24 -39.50
CA SER A 509 -13.32 -16.37 -39.85
C SER A 509 -12.95 -15.24 -40.83
N VAL A 510 -11.67 -14.87 -40.89
CA VAL A 510 -11.12 -13.85 -41.81
C VAL A 510 -10.21 -14.47 -42.88
N GLY A 511 -10.31 -15.79 -43.08
CA GLY A 511 -9.57 -16.51 -44.12
C GLY A 511 -8.10 -16.78 -43.81
N ILE A 512 -7.68 -16.65 -42.55
CA ILE A 512 -6.30 -16.93 -42.11
C ILE A 512 -6.23 -18.31 -41.46
N ASN A 513 -5.29 -19.14 -41.92
CA ASN A 513 -5.01 -20.46 -41.37
C ASN A 513 -3.57 -20.51 -40.85
N GLU A 514 -3.36 -20.04 -39.63
CA GLU A 514 -2.06 -20.01 -38.96
C GLU A 514 -2.17 -20.62 -37.56
N PRO A 515 -1.13 -21.33 -37.07
CA PRO A 515 -1.04 -21.70 -35.67
C PRO A 515 -1.10 -20.47 -34.77
N THR A 516 -1.71 -20.61 -33.59
CA THR A 516 -1.79 -19.55 -32.56
C THR A 516 -0.42 -18.91 -32.27
N SER A 517 0.65 -19.70 -32.18
CA SER A 517 2.01 -19.19 -31.96
C SER A 517 2.51 -18.28 -33.09
N ASN A 518 2.13 -18.55 -34.35
CA ASN A 518 2.49 -17.70 -35.49
C ASN A 518 1.70 -16.40 -35.48
N ILE A 519 0.46 -16.40 -34.97
CA ILE A 519 -0.33 -15.18 -34.83
C ILE A 519 0.31 -14.28 -33.77
N PHE A 520 0.67 -14.82 -32.59
CA PHE A 520 1.39 -14.03 -31.58
C PHE A 520 2.74 -13.50 -32.07
N GLY A 521 3.48 -14.29 -32.84
CA GLY A 521 4.81 -13.93 -33.34
C GLY A 521 4.84 -13.29 -34.74
N CYS A 522 3.69 -12.99 -35.34
CA CYS A 522 3.56 -12.55 -36.74
C CYS A 522 4.43 -13.33 -37.74
N ALA A 523 4.44 -14.64 -37.61
CA ALA A 523 5.24 -15.55 -38.41
C ALA A 523 4.40 -16.24 -39.51
N GLY A 524 5.04 -17.11 -40.30
CA GLY A 524 4.35 -17.82 -41.38
C GLY A 524 3.84 -16.86 -42.46
N SER A 525 2.59 -17.03 -42.90
CA SER A 525 1.96 -16.14 -43.89
C SER A 525 1.76 -14.70 -43.38
N LEU A 526 1.85 -14.46 -42.07
CA LEU A 526 1.71 -13.14 -41.47
C LEU A 526 3.00 -12.32 -41.49
N ALA A 527 4.17 -12.93 -41.75
CA ALA A 527 5.46 -12.24 -41.78
C ALA A 527 5.58 -11.18 -42.90
N GLY A 528 4.73 -11.25 -43.93
CA GLY A 528 4.63 -10.24 -44.98
C GLY A 528 3.39 -9.36 -44.88
N ASN A 529 2.58 -9.51 -43.82
CA ASN A 529 1.30 -8.82 -43.67
C ASN A 529 1.13 -8.21 -42.27
N PRO A 530 1.84 -7.09 -41.99
CA PRO A 530 1.83 -6.43 -40.69
C PRO A 530 0.43 -6.06 -40.21
N SER A 531 -0.38 -5.47 -41.10
CA SER A 531 -1.73 -5.01 -40.77
C SER A 531 -2.64 -6.15 -40.32
N MET A 532 -2.62 -7.29 -41.03
CA MET A 532 -3.43 -8.45 -40.62
C MET A 532 -2.92 -9.08 -39.33
N CYS A 533 -1.59 -9.15 -39.12
CA CYS A 533 -1.07 -9.68 -37.86
C CYS A 533 -1.50 -8.82 -36.66
N ALA A 534 -1.34 -7.50 -36.79
CA ALA A 534 -1.77 -6.56 -35.76
C ALA A 534 -3.27 -6.65 -35.50
N ALA A 535 -4.09 -6.73 -36.56
CA ALA A 535 -5.52 -6.86 -36.44
C ALA A 535 -5.96 -8.16 -35.75
N LEU A 536 -5.27 -9.28 -35.99
CA LEU A 536 -5.53 -10.54 -35.27
C LEU A 536 -5.15 -10.45 -33.79
N ASN A 537 -3.96 -9.92 -33.48
CA ASN A 537 -3.51 -9.74 -32.09
C ASN A 537 -4.43 -8.81 -31.29
N ARG A 538 -4.96 -7.76 -31.94
CA ARG A 538 -5.83 -6.73 -31.33
C ARG A 538 -7.33 -7.04 -31.40
N HIS A 539 -7.73 -8.21 -31.93
CA HIS A 539 -9.13 -8.59 -32.12
C HIS A 539 -9.93 -7.61 -33.01
N THR A 540 -9.30 -7.07 -34.04
CA THR A 540 -9.96 -6.16 -35.00
C THR A 540 -10.03 -6.70 -36.43
N ALA A 541 -9.51 -7.90 -36.70
CA ALA A 541 -9.42 -8.46 -38.06
C ALA A 541 -10.77 -8.58 -38.79
N THR A 542 -11.88 -8.70 -38.06
CA THR A 542 -13.25 -8.73 -38.61
C THR A 542 -13.85 -7.34 -38.85
N LEU A 543 -13.20 -6.29 -38.34
CA LEU A 543 -13.64 -4.91 -38.51
C LEU A 543 -13.14 -4.33 -39.83
N PRO A 544 -13.79 -3.26 -40.34
CA PRO A 544 -13.27 -2.47 -41.45
C PRO A 544 -11.85 -1.93 -41.19
N SER A 545 -11.07 -1.72 -42.26
CA SER A 545 -9.64 -1.37 -42.16
C SER A 545 -9.35 -0.07 -41.41
N ASP A 546 -10.26 0.91 -41.42
CA ASP A 546 -10.13 2.14 -40.63
C ASP A 546 -10.27 1.86 -39.13
N GLN A 547 -11.20 1.00 -38.74
CA GLN A 547 -11.38 0.56 -37.35
C GLN A 547 -10.26 -0.36 -36.86
N GLN A 548 -9.57 -1.06 -37.77
CA GLN A 548 -8.35 -1.82 -37.43
C GLN A 548 -7.18 -0.91 -37.02
N GLN A 549 -7.23 0.38 -37.35
CA GLN A 549 -6.22 1.37 -37.00
C GLN A 549 -6.62 2.23 -35.78
N ASP A 550 -7.84 2.08 -35.26
CA ASP A 550 -8.37 2.87 -34.14
C ASP A 550 -8.08 2.17 -32.80
N PRO A 551 -7.19 2.72 -31.95
CA PRO A 551 -6.83 2.10 -30.67
C PRO A 551 -8.01 1.89 -29.73
N SER A 552 -9.10 2.67 -29.86
CA SER A 552 -10.30 2.49 -29.05
C SER A 552 -11.07 1.19 -29.35
N LYS A 553 -10.72 0.49 -30.44
CA LYS A 553 -11.31 -0.80 -30.83
C LYS A 553 -10.47 -2.00 -30.40
N PHE A 554 -9.22 -1.77 -30.00
CA PHE A 554 -8.28 -2.86 -29.73
C PHE A 554 -8.69 -3.62 -28.47
N TYR A 555 -8.53 -4.94 -28.52
CA TYR A 555 -8.78 -5.85 -27.41
C TYR A 555 -10.20 -5.74 -26.83
N SER A 556 -11.17 -5.48 -27.70
CA SER A 556 -12.59 -5.33 -27.33
C SER A 556 -13.30 -6.66 -27.07
N GLY A 557 -12.64 -7.80 -27.27
CA GLY A 557 -13.17 -9.13 -27.05
C GLY A 557 -12.13 -10.23 -27.24
N ASP A 558 -12.53 -11.47 -26.96
CA ASP A 558 -11.71 -12.67 -27.15
C ASP A 558 -11.93 -13.34 -28.52
N PRO A 559 -10.90 -13.94 -29.12
CA PRO A 559 -9.51 -14.01 -28.63
C PRO A 559 -8.70 -12.75 -28.96
N ALA A 560 -7.83 -12.32 -28.04
CA ALA A 560 -6.90 -11.19 -28.21
C ALA A 560 -5.58 -11.41 -27.47
N ASN A 561 -4.55 -10.62 -27.79
CA ASN A 561 -3.25 -10.70 -27.14
C ASN A 561 -3.26 -9.89 -25.84
N TRP A 562 -3.84 -10.48 -24.80
CA TRP A 562 -3.96 -9.84 -23.48
C TRP A 562 -2.62 -9.58 -22.79
N TYR A 563 -1.56 -10.32 -23.17
CA TYR A 563 -0.20 -10.00 -22.78
C TYR A 563 0.24 -8.64 -23.33
N ALA A 564 0.02 -8.38 -24.62
CA ALA A 564 0.36 -7.09 -25.22
C ALA A 564 -0.49 -5.96 -24.64
N LYS A 565 -1.80 -6.18 -24.45
CA LYS A 565 -2.67 -5.18 -23.81
C LYS A 565 -2.18 -4.75 -22.43
N PHE A 566 -1.75 -5.70 -21.61
CA PHE A 566 -1.19 -5.36 -20.29
C PHE A 566 -0.03 -4.38 -20.42
N TRP A 567 0.91 -4.61 -21.35
CA TRP A 567 2.02 -3.68 -21.54
C TRP A 567 1.59 -2.32 -22.09
N HIS A 568 0.56 -2.24 -22.93
CA HIS A 568 -0.01 -0.93 -23.30
C HIS A 568 -0.68 -0.22 -22.11
N ASP A 569 -1.36 -0.95 -21.24
CA ASP A 569 -2.01 -0.36 -20.05
C ASP A 569 -0.99 0.12 -19.00
N HIS A 570 0.28 -0.30 -19.12
CA HIS A 570 1.38 -0.02 -18.20
C HIS A 570 2.62 0.55 -18.92
N ALA A 571 2.40 1.27 -20.03
CA ALA A 571 3.45 1.95 -20.78
C ALA A 571 3.13 3.43 -21.00
N ILE A 572 4.19 4.23 -21.15
CA ILE A 572 4.12 5.67 -21.38
C ILE A 572 3.27 5.95 -22.62
N ASN A 573 2.24 6.77 -22.46
CA ASN A 573 1.24 7.14 -23.46
C ASN A 573 0.52 5.94 -24.11
N ASN A 574 0.43 4.81 -23.41
CA ASN A 574 -0.09 3.56 -23.93
C ASN A 574 0.68 2.98 -25.12
N LEU A 575 1.96 3.33 -25.27
CA LEU A 575 2.81 2.87 -26.37
C LEU A 575 3.74 1.76 -25.90
N ALA A 576 3.59 0.56 -26.44
CA ALA A 576 4.37 -0.62 -26.05
C ALA A 576 4.66 -1.50 -27.27
N TYR A 577 5.84 -2.12 -27.29
CA TYR A 577 6.14 -3.20 -28.25
C TYR A 577 5.79 -4.55 -27.60
N GLY A 578 4.49 -4.90 -27.57
CA GLY A 578 3.98 -6.12 -26.94
C GLY A 578 4.04 -7.37 -27.82
N PHE A 579 4.06 -7.18 -29.15
CA PHE A 579 4.22 -8.25 -30.15
C PHE A 579 4.88 -7.67 -31.43
N PRO A 580 5.38 -8.50 -32.37
CA PRO A 580 5.90 -7.97 -33.63
C PRO A 580 4.81 -7.21 -34.40
N TYR A 581 5.13 -6.12 -35.10
CA TYR A 581 4.14 -5.26 -35.76
C TYR A 581 3.19 -4.47 -34.83
N ASP A 582 3.52 -4.31 -33.54
CA ASP A 582 2.80 -3.34 -32.68
C ASP A 582 2.96 -1.88 -33.14
N ASP A 583 3.95 -1.60 -33.99
CA ASP A 583 4.16 -0.30 -34.64
C ASP A 583 3.05 0.06 -35.65
N VAL A 584 2.23 -0.91 -36.08
CA VAL A 584 1.01 -0.64 -36.84
C VAL A 584 0.08 0.25 -36.02
N ALA A 585 -0.51 1.27 -36.64
CA ALA A 585 -1.25 2.35 -35.97
C ALA A 585 -0.40 3.18 -34.97
N GLY A 586 0.93 3.09 -35.04
CA GLY A 586 1.83 3.87 -34.18
C GLY A 586 1.73 3.52 -32.70
N GLN A 587 1.47 2.26 -32.34
CA GLN A 587 1.30 1.86 -30.93
C GLN A 587 2.56 1.33 -30.26
N ALA A 588 3.66 1.19 -31.00
CA ALA A 588 4.93 0.75 -30.43
C ALA A 588 5.58 1.83 -29.55
N ALA A 589 6.31 1.41 -28.53
CA ALA A 589 7.25 2.24 -27.76
C ALA A 589 8.50 2.58 -28.61
N TYR A 590 8.30 3.20 -29.77
CA TYR A 590 9.32 3.46 -30.78
C TYR A 590 9.39 4.94 -31.11
N THR A 591 10.60 5.42 -31.40
CA THR A 591 10.79 6.77 -31.94
C THR A 591 11.92 6.83 -32.97
N SER A 592 11.78 7.77 -33.90
CA SER A 592 12.82 8.20 -34.82
C SER A 592 13.15 9.66 -34.52
N MET A 593 14.37 9.93 -34.06
CA MET A 593 14.82 11.25 -33.64
C MET A 593 15.95 11.75 -34.54
N GLN A 594 15.77 12.95 -35.08
CA GLN A 594 16.81 13.65 -35.85
C GLN A 594 17.75 14.39 -34.91
N ASN A 595 19.03 14.42 -35.25
CA ASN A 595 20.10 15.10 -34.50
C ASN A 595 20.08 14.75 -33.00
N PRO A 596 20.16 13.46 -32.62
CA PRO A 596 20.14 13.05 -31.22
C PRO A 596 21.32 13.68 -30.48
N GLN A 597 21.10 14.09 -29.23
CA GLN A 597 22.12 14.68 -28.36
C GLN A 597 22.47 13.74 -27.22
N TRP A 598 21.46 13.30 -26.49
CA TRP A 598 21.63 12.37 -25.38
C TRP A 598 20.40 11.46 -25.22
N MET A 599 20.60 10.34 -24.54
CA MET A 599 19.57 9.41 -24.11
C MET A 599 19.79 9.03 -22.67
N GLU A 600 18.75 9.13 -21.85
CA GLU A 600 18.72 8.54 -20.52
C GLU A 600 17.97 7.21 -20.58
N VAL A 601 18.54 6.16 -19.98
CA VAL A 601 17.89 4.85 -19.84
C VAL A 601 17.69 4.54 -18.36
N ALA A 602 16.44 4.52 -17.91
CA ALA A 602 16.08 4.19 -16.55
C ALA A 602 15.91 2.67 -16.38
N VAL A 603 16.64 2.10 -15.43
CA VAL A 603 16.59 0.68 -15.08
C VAL A 603 15.93 0.51 -13.72
N GLY A 604 14.73 -0.07 -13.69
CA GLY A 604 13.91 -0.22 -12.49
C GLY A 604 13.95 -1.61 -11.86
N TRP A 605 13.16 -1.81 -10.80
CA TRP A 605 12.97 -3.11 -10.12
C TRP A 605 11.56 -3.35 -9.64
#